data_AF-A0A227IEJ0-F1
#
_entry.id   AF-A0A227IEJ0-F1
#
_cell.length_a   1.000
_cell.length_b   1.000
_cell.length_c   1.000
_cell.angle_alpha   90.00
_cell.angle_beta   90.00
_cell.angle_gamma   90.00
#
_symmetry.space_group_name_H-M   'P 1'
#
loop_
_entity.id
_entity.type
_entity.pdbx_description
1 polymer ?
#
loop_
_entity_poly.entity_id
_entity_poly.type
_entity_poly.pdbx_seq_one_letter_code
_entity_poly.pdbx_strand_id
1 'polypeptide(L)' 'PQPILELSTEELHERLYTKREDLGDLLPVPVKLVHLNKCPILAPAKTLTAENAENIGIDRQKCLDNLALLRQHPEIREK' A
#
# COMPACT_ATOMS: atom_id res chain seq x y z
N PRO A 1 -3.16 4.02 4.75
CA PRO A 1 -4.15 3.45 3.80
C PRO A 1 -5.42 4.31 3.60
N GLN A 2 -5.47 5.52 4.16
CA GLN A 2 -6.63 6.43 4.12
C GLN A 2 -7.25 6.64 2.72
N PRO A 3 -6.48 6.87 1.63
CA PRO A 3 -7.09 7.11 0.32
C PRO A 3 -8.02 5.99 -0.13
N ILE A 4 -7.66 4.73 0.13
CA ILE A 4 -8.45 3.55 -0.27
C ILE A 4 -9.73 3.42 0.57
N LEU A 5 -9.69 3.87 1.82
CA LEU A 5 -10.82 3.83 2.74
C LEU A 5 -11.85 4.91 2.38
N GLU A 6 -11.38 6.13 2.12
CA GLU A 6 -12.21 7.34 2.05
C GLU A 6 -12.73 7.64 0.63
N LEU A 7 -11.93 7.36 -0.40
CA LEU A 7 -12.26 7.75 -1.78
C LEU A 7 -13.19 6.75 -2.48
N SER A 8 -13.92 7.25 -3.48
CA SER A 8 -14.68 6.43 -4.44
C SER A 8 -13.76 5.71 -5.42
N THR A 9 -14.29 4.71 -6.14
CA THR A 9 -13.52 3.98 -7.16
C THR A 9 -13.05 4.90 -8.29
N GLU A 10 -13.87 5.86 -8.72
CA GLU A 10 -13.52 6.83 -9.76
C GLU A 10 -12.38 7.75 -9.31
N GLU A 11 -12.45 8.28 -8.08
CA GLU A 11 -11.41 9.12 -7.49
C GLU A 11 -10.10 8.36 -7.29
N LEU A 12 -10.19 7.08 -6.88
CA LEU A 12 -9.03 6.20 -6.77
C LEU A 12 -8.37 5.97 -8.11
N HIS A 13 -9.16 5.72 -9.17
CA HIS A 13 -8.66 5.51 -10.52
C HIS A 13 -7.94 6.75 -11.03
N GLU A 14 -8.56 7.94 -10.93
CA GLU A 14 -7.94 9.20 -11.33
C GLU A 14 -6.62 9.43 -10.59
N ARG A 15 -6.63 9.27 -9.26
CA ARG A 15 -5.44 9.51 -8.42
C ARG A 15 -4.34 8.47 -8.64
N LEU A 16 -4.68 7.24 -9.00
CA LEU A 16 -3.70 6.19 -9.33
C LEU A 16 -2.93 6.51 -10.62
N TYR A 17 -3.58 7.16 -11.59
CA TYR A 17 -3.00 7.53 -12.88
C TYR A 17 -2.50 8.98 -12.93
N THR A 18 -2.67 9.75 -11.87
CA THR A 18 -2.09 11.10 -11.74
C THR A 18 -0.62 11.01 -11.34
N LYS A 19 0.25 11.77 -12.02
CA LYS A 19 1.69 11.75 -11.72
C LYS A 19 1.95 12.32 -10.33
N ARG A 20 3.03 11.83 -9.69
CA ARG A 20 3.39 12.25 -8.33
C ARG A 20 3.62 13.76 -8.19
N GLU A 21 4.15 14.40 -9.23
CA GLU A 21 4.40 15.85 -9.29
C GLU A 21 3.10 16.67 -9.33
N ASP A 22 2.06 16.15 -9.99
CA ASP A 22 0.77 16.81 -10.14
C ASP A 22 -0.14 16.65 -8.92
N LEU A 23 0.18 15.70 -8.02
CA LEU A 23 -0.58 15.45 -6.79
C LEU A 23 -0.37 16.52 -5.69
N GLY A 24 0.66 17.36 -5.81
CA GLY A 24 1.00 18.33 -4.75
C GLY A 24 1.21 17.65 -3.39
N ASP A 25 0.46 18.12 -2.39
CA ASP A 25 0.49 17.60 -1.01
C ASP A 25 -0.29 16.28 -0.83
N LEU A 26 -1.04 15.84 -1.84
CA LEU A 26 -1.80 14.60 -1.80
C LEU A 26 -0.86 13.38 -1.89
N LEU A 27 -1.14 12.37 -1.08
CA LEU A 27 -0.44 11.08 -1.14
C LEU A 27 -0.94 10.23 -2.32
N PRO A 28 -0.09 9.46 -3.01
CA PRO A 28 -0.55 8.54 -4.05
C PRO A 28 -1.38 7.38 -3.46
N VAL A 29 -2.19 6.74 -4.29
CA VAL A 29 -2.92 5.53 -3.91
C VAL A 29 -1.92 4.38 -3.68
N PRO A 30 -1.85 3.76 -2.49
CA PRO A 30 -0.84 2.77 -2.16
C PRO A 30 -1.21 1.37 -2.69
N VAL A 31 -1.44 1.24 -3.99
CA VAL A 31 -1.73 -0.03 -4.69
C VAL A 31 -0.71 -0.26 -5.80
N LYS A 32 -0.25 -1.50 -5.95
CA LYS A 32 0.67 -1.89 -7.01
C LYS A 32 0.40 -3.32 -7.46
N LEU A 33 0.51 -3.56 -8.77
CA LEU A 33 0.42 -4.89 -9.35
C LEU A 33 1.70 -5.70 -9.12
N VAL A 34 1.55 -6.98 -8.81
CA VAL A 34 2.63 -7.98 -8.80
C VAL A 34 2.40 -8.94 -9.96
N HIS A 35 3.24 -8.83 -11.00
CA HIS A 35 3.14 -9.70 -12.17
C HIS A 35 3.86 -11.03 -11.91
N LEU A 36 3.12 -12.09 -11.58
CA LEU A 36 3.67 -13.41 -11.22
C LEU A 36 4.54 -14.04 -12.31
N ASN A 37 4.25 -13.76 -13.59
CA ASN A 37 5.00 -14.26 -14.74
C ASN A 37 6.26 -13.45 -15.08
N LYS A 38 6.62 -12.45 -14.27
CA LYS A 38 7.81 -11.60 -14.47
C LYS A 38 8.82 -11.74 -13.33
N CYS A 39 8.93 -12.95 -12.76
CA CYS A 39 9.87 -13.31 -11.69
C CYS A 39 9.91 -12.30 -10.52
N PRO A 40 8.77 -12.00 -9.87
CA PRO A 40 8.76 -11.08 -8.73
C PRO A 40 9.43 -11.72 -7.50
N ILE A 41 10.18 -10.93 -6.73
CA ILE A 41 10.75 -11.38 -5.46
C ILE A 41 9.68 -11.24 -4.37
N LEU A 42 9.23 -12.35 -3.82
CA LEU A 42 8.29 -12.42 -2.70
C LEU A 42 8.88 -13.30 -1.61
N ALA A 43 8.78 -12.85 -0.37
CA ALA A 43 9.24 -13.58 0.80
C ALA A 43 8.23 -13.46 1.95
N PRO A 44 8.17 -14.43 2.87
CA PRO A 44 7.35 -14.31 4.08
C PRO A 44 7.76 -13.07 4.88
N ALA A 45 6.81 -12.44 5.58
CA ALA A 45 7.07 -11.24 6.37
C ALA A 45 8.19 -11.41 7.41
N LYS A 46 8.38 -12.63 7.93
CA LYS A 46 9.43 -12.99 8.91
C LYS A 46 10.86 -12.87 8.34
N THR A 47 11.00 -12.88 7.02
CA THR A 47 12.30 -12.75 6.33
C THR A 47 12.90 -11.36 6.54
N LEU A 48 12.05 -10.34 6.72
CA LEU A 48 12.48 -9.01 7.12
C LEU A 48 12.54 -8.94 8.65
N THR A 49 13.75 -9.03 9.20
CA THR A 49 13.99 -8.90 10.64
C THR A 49 13.76 -7.47 11.12
N ALA A 50 13.56 -7.28 12.43
CA ALA A 50 13.36 -5.95 13.01
C ALA A 50 14.56 -5.02 12.75
N GLU A 51 15.77 -5.54 12.93
CA GLU A 51 17.02 -4.84 12.63
C GLU A 51 17.10 -4.42 11.16
N ASN A 52 16.82 -5.34 10.23
CA ASN A 52 16.85 -5.01 8.80
C ASN A 52 15.77 -4.00 8.41
N ALA A 53 14.59 -4.06 9.04
CA ALA A 53 13.53 -3.09 8.80
C ALA A 53 13.96 -1.69 9.25
N GLU A 54 14.60 -1.56 10.41
CA GLU A 54 15.14 -0.29 10.91
C GLU A 54 16.25 0.24 9.99
N ASN A 55 17.18 -0.63 9.58
CA ASN A 55 18.27 -0.28 8.67
C ASN A 55 17.80 0.30 7.33
N ILE A 56 16.65 -0.16 6.82
CA ILE A 56 16.07 0.32 5.55
C ILE A 56 14.92 1.32 5.73
N GLY A 57 14.66 1.75 6.97
CA GLY A 57 13.65 2.78 7.28
C GLY A 57 12.20 2.32 7.17
N ILE A 58 11.91 1.03 7.34
CA ILE A 58 10.55 0.49 7.34
C ILE A 58 9.99 0.45 8.77
N ASP A 59 8.94 1.22 9.02
CA ASP A 59 8.17 1.17 10.26
C ASP A 59 7.24 -0.06 10.28
N ARG A 60 7.68 -1.10 10.99
CA ARG A 60 6.95 -2.36 11.11
C ARG A 60 5.64 -2.21 11.88
N GLN A 61 5.58 -1.34 12.89
CA GLN A 61 4.36 -1.17 13.69
C GLN A 61 3.27 -0.52 12.84
N LYS A 62 3.62 0.54 12.11
CA LYS A 62 2.70 1.20 11.17
C LYS A 62 2.18 0.24 10.09
N CYS A 63 3.01 -0.68 9.59
CA CYS A 63 2.55 -1.73 8.67
C CYS A 63 1.52 -2.67 9.30
N LEU A 64 1.71 -3.08 10.56
CA LEU A 64 0.78 -3.95 11.28
C LEU A 64 -0.54 -3.24 11.59
N ASP A 65 -0.48 -1.97 11.99
CA ASP A 65 -1.67 -1.16 12.27
C ASP A 65 -2.52 -0.99 10.99
N ASN A 66 -1.86 -0.70 9.86
CA ASN A 66 -2.53 -0.63 8.57
C ASN A 66 -3.13 -1.97 8.13
N LEU A 67 -2.45 -3.09 8.39
CA LEU A 67 -2.97 -4.41 8.09
C LEU A 67 -4.22 -4.73 8.94
N ALA A 68 -4.19 -4.39 10.22
CA ALA A 68 -5.35 -4.57 11.10
C ALA A 68 -6.55 -3.76 10.61
N LEU A 69 -6.32 -2.49 10.24
CA LEU A 69 -7.36 -1.63 9.67
C LEU A 69 -7.93 -2.19 8.36
N LEU A 70 -7.08 -2.60 7.41
CA LEU A 70 -7.52 -3.18 6.13
C LEU A 70 -8.31 -4.49 6.31
N ARG A 71 -8.02 -5.28 7.36
CA ARG A 71 -8.78 -6.50 7.67
C ARG A 71 -10.18 -6.21 8.20
N GLN A 72 -10.40 -5.06 8.82
CA GLN A 72 -11.71 -4.64 9.32
C GLN A 72 -12.63 -4.15 8.19
N HIS A 73 -12.07 -3.83 7.02
CA HIS A 73 -12.77 -3.28 5.86
C HIS A 73 -12.65 -4.19 4.61
N PRO A 74 -13.26 -5.40 4.62
CA PRO A 74 -13.19 -6.32 3.50
C PRO A 74 -13.78 -5.75 2.18
N GLU A 75 -14.72 -4.82 2.27
CA GLU A 75 -15.38 -4.14 1.14
C GLU A 75 -14.40 -3.40 0.22
N ILE A 76 -13.23 -3.03 0.73
CA ILE A 76 -12.16 -2.41 -0.06
C ILE A 76 -11.75 -3.26 -1.26
N ARG A 77 -11.90 -4.58 -1.19
CA ARG A 77 -11.50 -5.49 -2.27
C ARG A 77 -12.39 -5.38 -3.51
N GLU A 78 -13.59 -4.86 -3.35
CA GLU A 78 -14.59 -4.73 -4.42
C GLU A 78 -14.57 -3.33 -5.06
N LYS A 79 -13.86 -2.37 -4.46
CA LYS A 79 -13.61 -1.05 -5.02
C LYS A 79 -12.63 -1.12 -6.20
#